data_AF-A0A4U8S3Y5-F1
#
_entry.id   AF-A0A4U8S3Y5-F1
#
_cell.length_a   1.000
_cell.length_b   1.000
_cell.length_c   1.000
_cell.angle_alpha   90.00
_cell.angle_beta   90.00
_cell.angle_gamma   90.00
#
_symmetry.space_group_name_H-M   'P 1'
#
loop_
_entity.id
_entity.type
_entity.pdbx_description
1 polymer ?
#
loop_
_entity_poly.entity_id
_entity_poly.type
_entity_poly.pdbx_seq_one_letter_code
_entity_poly.pdbx_strand_id
1 'polypeptide(L)'
;MKHHNIIRFSVSLPQNLLENLDKNLTYKGYSSRSELVRDMIREKLNEESWNHESDSDTGVAVLVIVYDHHQRELNQKMIDIQHNSIHHGQINILCNTHVHLDHHNCLETIILQGNRQNIENFSIEVGGLKGVKFSKLTRTNKFE
;
A
#
# COMPACT_ATOMS: atom_id res chain seq x y z
N MET A 1 11.42 27.03 -7.30
CA MET A 1 12.32 26.13 -6.54
C MET A 1 11.97 26.26 -5.05
N LYS A 2 11.27 25.28 -4.46
CA LYS A 2 11.01 25.28 -3.01
C LYS A 2 12.31 24.90 -2.29
N HIS A 3 12.83 25.76 -1.42
CA HIS A 3 13.99 25.45 -0.58
C HIS A 3 13.64 24.30 0.38
N HIS A 4 14.29 23.14 0.22
CA HIS A 4 14.24 22.05 1.19
C HIS A 4 15.15 22.41 2.37
N ASN A 5 14.61 23.11 3.36
CA ASN A 5 15.34 23.41 4.58
C ASN A 5 15.40 22.15 5.47
N ILE A 6 16.59 21.58 5.66
CA ILE A 6 16.78 20.44 6.57
C ILE A 6 16.98 20.99 7.98
N ILE A 7 16.09 20.62 8.90
CA ILE A 7 16.14 21.01 10.31
C ILE A 7 16.64 19.82 11.14
N ARG A 8 17.50 20.10 12.13
CA ARG A 8 17.99 19.09 13.09
C ARG A 8 17.26 19.25 14.42
N PHE A 9 16.84 18.12 14.98
CA PHE A 9 16.24 18.05 16.32
C PHE A 9 16.82 16.84 17.07
N SER A 10 16.71 16.86 18.39
CA SER A 10 17.20 15.78 19.27
C SER A 10 16.02 15.03 19.89
N VAL A 11 16.14 13.72 20.03
CA VAL A 11 15.14 12.84 20.65
C VAL A 11 15.80 12.04 21.77
N SER A 12 15.17 12.03 22.94
CA SER A 12 15.59 11.19 24.07
C SER A 12 14.94 9.81 23.95
N LEU A 13 15.75 8.74 24.02
CA LEU A 13 15.29 7.35 23.91
C LEU A 13 15.98 6.47 24.96
N PRO A 14 15.31 5.41 25.47
CA PRO A 14 15.97 4.38 26.24
C PRO A 14 17.15 3.75 25.47
N GLN A 15 18.26 3.49 26.15
CA GLN A 15 19.48 2.97 25.53
C GLN A 15 19.23 1.65 24.78
N ASN A 16 18.49 0.73 25.39
CA ASN A 16 18.16 -0.56 24.78
C ASN A 16 17.34 -0.41 23.48
N LEU A 17 16.50 0.62 23.38
CA LEU A 17 15.73 0.89 22.17
C LEU A 17 16.64 1.39 21.04
N LEU A 18 17.58 2.28 21.34
CA LEU A 18 18.56 2.76 20.36
C LEU A 18 19.46 1.64 19.86
N GLU A 19 19.92 0.76 20.75
CA GLU A 19 20.73 -0.42 20.37
C GLU A 19 19.95 -1.36 19.44
N ASN A 20 18.66 -1.58 19.71
CA ASN A 20 17.80 -2.38 18.82
C ASN A 20 17.56 -1.70 17.48
N LEU A 21 17.42 -0.37 17.44
CA LEU A 21 17.29 0.39 16.20
C LEU A 21 18.55 0.26 15.34
N ASP A 22 19.74 0.32 15.95
CA ASP A 22 21.02 0.19 15.25
C ASP A 22 21.27 -1.21 14.67
N LYS A 23 20.86 -2.26 15.38
CA LYS A 23 20.89 -3.62 14.84
C LYS A 23 20.04 -3.74 13.58
N ASN A 24 18.87 -3.11 13.57
CA ASN A 24 17.95 -3.13 12.43
C ASN A 24 18.45 -2.32 11.22
N LEU A 25 19.22 -1.24 11.43
CA LEU A 25 19.85 -0.47 10.34
C LEU A 25 20.75 -1.34 9.47
N THR A 26 21.55 -2.18 10.11
CA THR A 26 22.50 -3.08 9.43
C THR A 26 21.77 -4.13 8.61
N TYR A 27 20.63 -4.62 9.12
CA TYR A 27 19.83 -5.64 8.43
C TYR A 27 19.06 -5.10 7.22
N LYS A 28 18.55 -3.86 7.32
CA LYS A 28 17.72 -3.24 6.26
C LYS A 28 18.50 -2.40 5.24
N GLY A 29 19.83 -2.26 5.40
CA GLY A 29 20.69 -1.59 4.42
C GLY A 29 20.57 -0.06 4.37
N TYR A 30 20.07 0.57 5.44
CA TYR A 30 19.96 2.03 5.50
C TYR A 30 21.32 2.71 5.61
N SER A 31 21.48 3.84 4.93
CA SER A 31 22.73 4.62 4.92
C SER A 31 22.99 5.39 6.22
N SER A 32 21.96 5.67 7.02
CA SER A 32 22.09 6.34 8.33
C SER A 32 20.85 6.15 9.21
N ARG A 33 21.01 6.36 10.53
CA ARG A 33 19.88 6.48 11.49
C ARG A 33 18.84 7.51 11.03
N SER A 34 19.30 8.64 10.52
CA SER A 34 18.45 9.72 10.05
C SER A 34 17.61 9.33 8.83
N GLU A 35 18.09 8.44 7.96
CA GLU A 35 17.29 7.92 6.85
C GLU A 35 16.16 7.04 7.36
N LEU A 36 16.48 6.06 8.21
CA LEU A 36 15.50 5.19 8.83
C LEU A 36 14.42 5.98 9.57
N VAL A 37 14.83 6.95 10.40
CA VAL A 37 13.87 7.77 11.17
C VAL A 37 13.00 8.62 10.22
N ARG A 38 13.57 9.20 9.16
CA ARG A 38 12.78 9.95 8.16
C ARG A 38 11.76 9.07 7.45
N ASP A 39 12.15 7.86 7.07
CA ASP A 39 11.24 6.93 6.40
C ASP A 39 10.14 6.44 7.34
N MET A 40 10.46 6.10 8.59
CA MET A 40 9.46 5.76 9.60
C MET A 40 8.47 6.91 9.85
N ILE A 41 8.95 8.16 9.89
CA ILE A 41 8.09 9.33 10.02
C ILE A 41 7.17 9.47 8.81
N ARG A 42 7.70 9.35 7.58
CA ARG A 42 6.91 9.43 6.34
C ARG A 42 5.85 8.33 6.27
N GLU A 43 6.24 7.10 6.58
CA GLU A 43 5.34 5.94 6.64
C GLU A 43 4.22 6.20 7.64
N LYS A 44 4.56 6.68 8.85
CA LYS A 44 3.55 6.95 9.89
C LYS A 44 2.59 8.08 9.51
N LEU A 45 3.10 9.17 8.94
CA LEU A 45 2.27 10.28 8.48
C LEU A 45 1.35 9.86 7.32
N ASN A 46 1.83 8.98 6.45
CA ASN A 46 1.03 8.41 5.37
C ASN A 46 -0.10 7.52 5.92
N GLU A 47 0.18 6.66 6.90
CA GLU A 47 -0.88 5.91 7.60
C GLU A 47 -1.93 6.83 8.23
N GLU A 48 -1.49 7.86 8.96
CA GLU A 48 -2.40 8.80 9.63
C GLU A 48 -3.25 9.59 8.65
N SER A 49 -2.68 10.06 7.55
CA SER A 49 -3.45 10.75 6.50
C SER A 49 -4.54 9.87 5.89
N TRP A 50 -4.32 8.56 5.81
CA TRP A 50 -5.32 7.63 5.30
C TRP A 50 -6.45 7.36 6.30
N ASN A 51 -6.19 7.55 7.61
CA ASN A 51 -7.18 7.41 8.68
C ASN A 51 -7.99 8.69 8.94
N HIS A 52 -7.49 9.86 8.53
CA HIS A 52 -8.23 11.10 8.64
C HIS A 52 -9.20 11.24 7.46
N GLU A 53 -10.48 10.96 7.74
CA GLU A 53 -11.61 11.08 6.82
C GLU A 53 -11.88 12.55 6.45
N SER A 54 -11.20 13.07 5.43
CA SER A 54 -11.81 14.10 4.57
C SER A 54 -12.33 13.41 3.32
N ASP A 55 -13.65 13.43 3.12
CA ASP A 55 -14.36 12.79 1.98
C ASP A 55 -13.83 13.21 0.59
N SER A 56 -13.07 14.31 0.52
CA SER A 56 -12.51 14.87 -0.70
C SER A 56 -11.10 14.37 -1.06
N ASP A 57 -10.44 13.59 -0.21
CA ASP A 57 -9.03 13.27 -0.42
C ASP A 57 -8.84 12.11 -1.40
N THR A 58 -8.18 12.42 -2.53
CA THR A 58 -7.74 11.42 -3.50
C THR A 58 -6.44 10.77 -3.05
N GLY A 59 -6.41 9.43 -3.04
CA GLY A 59 -5.25 8.62 -2.74
C GLY A 59 -4.78 7.82 -3.96
N VAL A 60 -3.55 7.30 -3.85
CA VAL A 60 -3.02 6.28 -4.78
C VAL A 60 -2.62 5.07 -3.95
N ALA A 61 -2.89 3.87 -4.42
CA ALA A 61 -2.53 2.66 -3.71
C ALA A 61 -2.17 1.53 -4.67
N VAL A 62 -1.47 0.52 -4.15
CA VAL A 62 -1.20 -0.73 -4.85
C VAL A 62 -1.79 -1.86 -4.03
N LEU A 63 -2.77 -2.56 -4.60
CA LEU A 63 -3.29 -3.80 -4.04
C LEU A 63 -2.47 -4.97 -4.59
N VAL A 64 -1.82 -5.72 -3.69
CA VAL A 64 -1.11 -6.95 -4.04
C VAL A 64 -1.94 -8.14 -3.61
N ILE A 65 -2.25 -9.04 -4.54
CA ILE A 65 -2.98 -10.27 -4.27
C ILE A 65 -2.23 -11.50 -4.77
N VAL A 66 -2.39 -12.62 -4.06
CA VAL A 66 -2.03 -13.95 -4.55
C VAL A 66 -3.26 -14.83 -4.48
N TYR A 67 -3.59 -15.52 -5.55
CA TYR A 67 -4.81 -16.33 -5.62
C TYR A 67 -4.64 -17.59 -6.47
N ASP A 68 -5.57 -18.52 -6.31
CA ASP A 68 -5.62 -19.75 -7.11
C ASP A 68 -6.37 -19.53 -8.44
N HIS A 69 -5.69 -19.59 -9.59
CA HIS A 69 -6.37 -19.37 -10.87
C HIS A 69 -7.23 -20.55 -11.34
N HIS A 70 -7.12 -21.72 -10.70
CA HIS A 70 -8.04 -22.84 -10.91
C HIS A 70 -9.35 -22.68 -10.14
N GLN A 71 -9.42 -21.72 -9.20
CA GLN A 71 -10.66 -21.43 -8.49
C GLN A 71 -11.71 -20.92 -9.49
N ARG A 72 -12.75 -21.73 -9.67
CA ARG A 72 -13.83 -21.46 -10.63
C ARG A 72 -14.41 -20.07 -10.43
N GLU A 73 -14.54 -19.33 -11.53
CA GLU A 73 -15.09 -17.96 -11.62
C GLU A 73 -14.31 -16.87 -10.88
N LEU A 74 -13.17 -17.16 -10.24
CA LEU A 74 -12.44 -16.14 -9.47
C LEU A 74 -11.93 -15.00 -10.34
N ASN A 75 -11.25 -15.33 -11.45
CA ASN A 75 -10.75 -14.35 -12.41
C ASN A 75 -11.87 -13.47 -12.98
N GLN A 76 -12.99 -14.09 -13.35
CA GLN A 76 -14.13 -13.35 -13.88
C GLN A 76 -14.70 -12.39 -12.82
N LYS A 77 -14.88 -12.84 -11.58
CA LYS A 77 -15.34 -11.97 -10.48
C LYS A 77 -14.39 -10.81 -10.21
N MET A 78 -13.07 -11.05 -10.22
CA MET A 78 -12.09 -9.98 -10.04
C MET A 78 -12.16 -8.95 -11.17
N ILE A 79 -12.36 -9.38 -12.42
CA ILE A 79 -12.56 -8.49 -13.56
C ILE A 79 -13.87 -7.71 -13.40
N ASP A 80 -14.97 -8.37 -13.03
CA ASP A 80 -16.27 -7.73 -12.85
C ASP A 80 -16.23 -6.65 -11.77
N ILE A 81 -15.61 -6.93 -10.61
CA ILE A 81 -15.43 -5.94 -9.53
C ILE A 81 -14.63 -4.74 -10.04
N GLN A 82 -13.51 -5.00 -10.73
CA GLN A 82 -12.68 -3.95 -11.33
C GLN A 82 -13.47 -3.07 -12.32
N HIS A 83 -14.22 -3.68 -13.22
CA HIS A 83 -15.04 -2.96 -14.20
C HIS A 83 -16.18 -2.18 -13.55
N ASN A 84 -16.88 -2.76 -12.58
CA ASN A 84 -17.96 -2.09 -11.86
C ASN A 84 -17.47 -0.86 -11.10
N SER A 85 -16.32 -0.96 -10.42
CA SER A 85 -15.73 0.18 -9.72
C SER A 85 -15.37 1.34 -10.64
N ILE A 86 -14.87 1.06 -11.85
CA ILE A 86 -14.60 2.08 -12.87
C ILE A 86 -15.92 2.66 -13.41
N HIS A 87 -16.86 1.80 -13.79
CA HIS A 87 -18.13 2.21 -14.40
C HIS A 87 -18.95 3.11 -13.47
N HIS A 88 -18.94 2.83 -12.17
CA HIS A 88 -19.61 3.65 -11.15
C HIS A 88 -18.78 4.87 -10.71
N GLY A 89 -17.58 5.09 -11.27
CA GLY A 89 -16.72 6.22 -10.93
C GLY A 89 -16.23 6.21 -9.49
N GLN A 90 -16.15 5.03 -8.85
CA GLN A 90 -15.75 4.90 -7.44
C GLN A 90 -14.23 5.06 -7.28
N ILE A 91 -13.48 4.38 -8.14
CA ILE A 91 -12.01 4.42 -8.24
C ILE A 91 -11.58 4.22 -9.70
N ASN A 92 -10.38 4.70 -10.01
CA ASN A 92 -9.67 4.41 -11.24
C ASN A 92 -8.69 3.26 -11.02
N ILE A 93 -8.65 2.32 -11.97
CA ILE A 93 -7.63 1.27 -12.03
C ILE A 93 -6.65 1.68 -13.13
N LEU A 94 -5.43 2.03 -12.72
CA LEU A 94 -4.43 2.58 -13.63
C LEU A 94 -3.70 1.49 -14.40
N CYS A 95 -3.37 0.38 -13.72
CA CYS A 95 -2.86 -0.82 -14.35
C CYS A 95 -3.04 -2.04 -13.44
N ASN A 96 -3.10 -3.21 -14.06
CA ASN A 96 -2.99 -4.50 -13.38
C ASN A 96 -1.82 -5.26 -14.02
N THR A 97 -0.89 -5.73 -13.19
CA THR A 97 0.19 -6.63 -13.63
C THR A 97 -0.05 -8.01 -13.05
N HIS A 98 -0.14 -9.01 -13.92
CA HIS A 98 -0.38 -10.40 -13.57
C HIS A 98 0.87 -11.25 -13.84
N VAL A 99 1.21 -12.11 -12.89
CA VAL A 99 2.35 -13.04 -12.99
C VAL A 99 1.92 -14.44 -12.54
N HIS A 100 2.14 -15.44 -13.39
CA HIS A 100 2.01 -16.85 -12.98
C HIS A 100 3.21 -17.23 -12.11
N LEU A 101 2.97 -17.55 -10.84
CA LEU A 101 4.01 -18.01 -9.91
C LEU A 101 4.29 -19.50 -10.08
N ASP A 102 3.22 -20.28 -10.27
CA ASP A 102 3.27 -21.72 -10.52
C ASP A 102 1.96 -22.20 -11.18
N HIS A 103 1.75 -23.51 -11.26
CA HIS A 103 0.56 -24.11 -11.88
C HIS A 103 -0.76 -23.72 -11.20
N HIS A 104 -0.78 -23.29 -9.95
CA HIS A 104 -2.01 -22.94 -9.25
C HIS A 104 -2.06 -21.46 -8.86
N ASN A 105 -0.91 -20.83 -8.60
CA ASN A 105 -0.86 -19.51 -8.00
C ASN A 105 -0.54 -18.41 -9.01
N CYS A 106 -1.33 -17.35 -8.95
CA CYS A 106 -1.07 -16.10 -9.64
C CYS A 106 -0.84 -14.98 -8.63
N LEU A 107 0.09 -14.08 -8.96
CA LEU A 107 0.27 -12.81 -8.27
C LEU A 107 -0.26 -11.69 -9.16
N GLU A 108 -1.07 -10.81 -8.57
CA GLU A 108 -1.49 -9.58 -9.23
C GLU A 108 -1.14 -8.35 -8.39
N THR A 109 -0.72 -7.30 -9.07
CA THR A 109 -0.58 -5.96 -8.49
C THR A 109 -1.50 -5.00 -9.24
N ILE A 110 -2.46 -4.42 -8.52
CA ILE A 110 -3.47 -3.51 -9.07
C ILE A 110 -3.16 -2.11 -8.56
N ILE A 111 -2.83 -1.19 -9.45
CA ILE A 111 -2.58 0.22 -9.11
C ILE A 111 -3.91 0.97 -9.17
N LEU A 112 -4.29 1.56 -8.04
CA LEU A 112 -5.58 2.20 -7.80
C LEU A 112 -5.38 3.70 -7.54
N GLN A 113 -6.33 4.51 -8.00
CA GLN A 113 -6.40 5.94 -7.68
C GLN A 113 -7.86 6.37 -7.50
N GLY A 114 -8.15 7.14 -6.45
CA GLY A 114 -9.52 7.57 -6.18
C GLY A 114 -9.71 8.02 -4.74
N ASN A 115 -10.96 8.14 -4.30
CA ASN A 115 -11.28 8.38 -2.89
C ASN A 115 -10.71 7.22 -2.04
N ARG A 116 -10.04 7.56 -0.92
CA ARG A 116 -9.37 6.58 -0.05
C ARG A 116 -10.31 5.49 0.46
N GLN A 117 -11.52 5.84 0.89
CA GLN A 117 -12.51 4.89 1.39
C GLN A 117 -12.97 3.91 0.29
N ASN A 118 -13.18 4.40 -0.94
CA ASN A 118 -13.52 3.51 -2.04
C ASN A 118 -12.39 2.53 -2.38
N ILE A 119 -11.12 2.96 -2.27
CA ILE A 119 -9.96 2.08 -2.44
C ILE A 119 -9.92 1.00 -1.34
N GLU A 120 -10.18 1.36 -0.08
CA GLU A 120 -10.26 0.39 1.03
C GLU A 120 -11.37 -0.63 0.80
N ASN A 121 -12.57 -0.16 0.46
CA ASN A 121 -13.73 -1.02 0.20
C ASN A 121 -13.44 -2.01 -0.94
N PHE A 122 -12.83 -1.52 -2.03
CA PHE A 122 -12.39 -2.37 -3.15
C PHE A 122 -11.38 -3.42 -2.69
N SER A 123 -10.39 -3.04 -1.88
CA SER A 123 -9.40 -3.98 -1.33
C SER A 123 -10.03 -5.06 -0.44
N ILE A 124 -11.05 -4.69 0.36
CA ILE A 124 -11.78 -5.63 1.22
C ILE A 124 -12.60 -6.59 0.37
N GLU A 125 -13.31 -6.09 -0.64
CA GLU A 125 -14.14 -6.89 -1.54
C GLU A 125 -13.29 -7.92 -2.29
N VAL A 126 -12.21 -7.49 -2.94
CA VAL A 126 -11.28 -8.39 -3.64
C VAL A 126 -10.64 -9.38 -2.66
N GLY A 127 -10.15 -8.91 -1.51
CA GLY A 127 -9.51 -9.76 -0.50
C GLY A 127 -10.45 -10.81 0.12
N GLY A 128 -11.76 -10.55 0.14
CA GLY A 128 -12.79 -11.45 0.65
C GLY A 128 -13.21 -12.56 -0.31
N LEU A 129 -12.75 -12.53 -1.58
CA LEU A 129 -13.11 -13.54 -2.55
C LEU A 129 -12.51 -14.90 -2.19
N LYS A 130 -13.36 -15.94 -2.24
CA LYS A 130 -12.90 -17.33 -2.08
C LYS A 130 -11.84 -17.65 -3.13
N GLY A 131 -10.68 -18.11 -2.69
CA GLY A 131 -9.54 -18.48 -3.52
C GLY A 131 -8.42 -17.42 -3.56
N VAL A 132 -8.66 -16.23 -3.01
CA VAL A 132 -7.59 -15.28 -2.66
C VAL A 132 -6.87 -15.80 -1.42
N LYS A 133 -5.57 -16.05 -1.55
CA LYS A 133 -4.68 -16.61 -0.51
C LYS A 133 -3.94 -15.51 0.25
N PHE A 134 -3.70 -14.38 -0.40
CA PHE A 134 -3.05 -13.21 0.18
C PHE A 134 -3.63 -11.95 -0.43
N SER A 135 -3.82 -10.92 0.40
CA SER A 135 -4.22 -9.58 -0.04
C SER A 135 -3.58 -8.55 0.88
N LYS A 136 -2.91 -7.55 0.30
CA LYS A 136 -2.34 -6.43 1.04
C LYS A 136 -2.43 -5.14 0.23
N LEU A 137 -3.05 -4.13 0.83
CA LEU A 137 -3.09 -2.78 0.29
C LEU A 137 -1.88 -1.97 0.77
N THR A 138 -1.11 -1.45 -0.18
CA THR A 138 -0.04 -0.49 0.07
C THR A 138 -0.53 0.90 -0.29
N ARG A 139 -0.66 1.76 0.72
CA ARG A 139 -1.21 3.11 0.64
C ARG A 139 -0.10 4.10 0.32
N THR A 140 -0.35 5.07 -0.55
CA THR A 140 0.54 6.21 -0.71
C THR A 140 -0.27 7.49 -0.86
N ASN A 141 0.34 8.60 -0.48
CA ASN A 141 -0.14 9.91 -0.79
C ASN A 141 0.47 10.40 -2.09
N LYS A 142 -0.19 11.36 -2.73
CA LYS A 142 0.45 12.20 -3.73
C LYS A 142 1.46 13.07 -2.99
N PHE A 143 2.75 12.77 -3.13
CA PHE A 143 3.80 13.64 -2.59
C PHE A 143 3.80 14.94 -3.41
N GLU A 144 3.46 16.07 -2.78
CA GLU A 144 3.60 17.43 -3.36
C GLU A 144 5.00 18.03 -3.16
#